data_AF-A0A8K0PBJ3-F1
#
_entry.id   AF-A0A8K0PBJ3-F1
#
_cell.length_a   1.000
_cell.length_b   1.000
_cell.length_c   1.000
_cell.angle_alpha   90.00
_cell.angle_beta   90.00
_cell.angle_gamma   90.00
#
_symmetry.space_group_name_H-M   'P 1'
#
loop_
_entity.id
_entity.type
_entity.pdbx_description
1 polymer ?
#
loop_
_entity_poly.entity_id
_entity_poly.type
_entity_poly.pdbx_seq_one_letter_code
_entity_poly.pdbx_strand_id
1 'polypeptide(L)'
;MPAAVTSSTDYGLRANFSKEMLLHDNDDFLDCVIFSNESTFHLSGHVNTHLLMCASGDPNEVVQLQQDSPKLNVFYAGGKFMGL
;
A
#
# COMPACT_ATOMS: atom_id res chain seq x y z
N MET A 1 5.69 0.46 -11.13
CA MET A 1 4.82 -0.62 -10.59
C MET A 1 4.82 -1.75 -11.60
N PRO A 2 5.37 -2.94 -11.32
CA PRO A 2 5.16 -4.07 -12.21
C PRO A 2 3.69 -4.47 -12.14
N ALA A 3 3.06 -4.73 -13.28
CA ALA A 3 1.73 -5.34 -13.31
C ALA A 3 1.80 -6.67 -12.56
N ALA A 4 0.86 -6.91 -11.63
CA ALA A 4 0.73 -8.19 -10.96
C ALA A 4 0.59 -9.28 -12.02
N VAL A 5 1.61 -10.13 -12.15
CA VAL A 5 1.53 -11.33 -12.98
C VAL A 5 0.57 -12.28 -12.27
N THR A 6 -0.70 -12.21 -12.65
CA THR A 6 -1.71 -13.15 -12.16
C THR A 6 -1.45 -14.48 -12.84
N SER A 7 -1.02 -15.49 -12.09
CA SER A 7 -0.94 -16.86 -12.62
C SER A 7 -2.31 -17.30 -13.13
N SER A 8 -2.37 -18.21 -14.10
CA SER A 8 -3.64 -18.73 -14.63
C SER A 8 -4.60 -19.24 -13.54
N THR A 9 -4.05 -19.68 -12.41
CA THR A 9 -4.77 -20.08 -11.21
C THR A 9 -5.46 -18.89 -10.49
N ASP A 10 -4.80 -17.73 -10.39
CA ASP A 10 -5.38 -16.53 -9.74
C ASP A 10 -6.62 -16.04 -10.49
N TYR A 11 -6.61 -16.08 -11.82
CA TYR A 11 -7.78 -15.72 -12.62
C TYR A 11 -9.00 -16.60 -12.30
N GLY A 12 -8.80 -17.92 -12.20
CA GLY A 12 -9.87 -18.85 -11.85
C GLY A 12 -10.44 -18.60 -10.45
N LEU A 13 -9.58 -18.28 -9.49
CA LEU A 13 -9.98 -17.95 -8.11
C LEU A 13 -10.80 -16.65 -8.06
N ARG A 14 -10.36 -15.60 -8.76
CA ARG A 14 -11.11 -14.34 -8.85
C ARG A 14 -12.46 -14.53 -9.52
N ALA A 15 -12.51 -15.28 -10.62
CA ALA A 15 -13.74 -15.56 -11.34
C ALA A 15 -14.75 -16.34 -10.48
N ASN A 16 -14.29 -17.33 -9.70
CA ASN A 16 -15.16 -18.07 -8.79
C ASN A 16 -15.65 -17.19 -7.64
N PHE A 17 -14.75 -16.42 -7.01
CA PHE A 17 -15.13 -15.49 -5.96
C PHE A 17 -16.17 -14.47 -6.42
N SER A 18 -16.00 -13.88 -7.62
CA SER A 18 -16.98 -12.94 -8.19
C SER A 18 -18.36 -13.59 -8.40
N LYS A 19 -18.41 -14.84 -8.86
CA LYS A 19 -19.67 -15.57 -9.04
C LYS A 19 -20.37 -15.82 -7.71
N GLU A 20 -19.63 -16.24 -6.69
CA GLU A 20 -20.16 -16.46 -5.35
C GLU A 20 -20.68 -15.16 -4.73
N MET A 21 -19.91 -14.05 -4.82
CA MET A 21 -20.37 -12.76 -4.32
C MET A 21 -21.62 -12.25 -5.03
N LEU A 22 -21.76 -12.50 -6.34
CA LEU A 22 -22.95 -12.11 -7.09
C LEU A 22 -24.22 -12.80 -6.59
N LEU A 23 -24.14 -14.01 -6.04
CA LEU A 23 -25.29 -14.70 -5.43
C LEU A 23 -25.76 -14.02 -4.14
N HIS A 24 -24.88 -13.25 -3.49
CA HIS A 24 -25.16 -12.50 -2.27
C HIS A 24 -25.41 -11.01 -2.53
N ASP A 25 -25.36 -10.59 -3.80
CA ASP A 25 -25.59 -9.21 -4.20
C ASP A 25 -27.07 -8.85 -3.97
N ASN A 26 -27.29 -8.05 -2.93
CA ASN A 26 -28.55 -7.43 -2.60
C ASN A 26 -28.30 -5.97 -2.20
N ASP A 27 -29.34 -5.15 -2.16
CA ASP A 27 -29.23 -3.70 -1.96
C ASP A 27 -28.49 -3.30 -0.66
N ASP A 28 -28.52 -4.17 0.35
CA ASP A 28 -27.97 -3.94 1.69
C ASP A 28 -26.64 -4.70 1.92
N PHE A 29 -26.19 -5.51 0.96
CA PHE A 29 -25.01 -6.37 1.13
C PHE A 29 -23.77 -5.55 1.48
N LEU A 30 -23.56 -4.43 0.79
CA LEU A 30 -22.43 -3.54 1.00
C LEU A 30 -22.50 -2.74 2.32
N ASP A 31 -23.64 -2.74 3.00
CA ASP A 31 -23.81 -2.05 4.28
C ASP A 31 -23.12 -2.82 5.41
N CYS A 32 -22.96 -4.13 5.23
CA CYS A 32 -22.27 -5.01 6.19
C CYS A 32 -20.79 -5.22 5.85
N VAL A 33 -20.30 -4.69 4.72
CA VAL A 33 -18.93 -4.94 4.26
C VAL A 33 -18.00 -3.80 4.66
N ILE A 34 -16.93 -4.15 5.37
CA ILE A 34 -15.81 -3.26 5.67
C ILE A 34 -14.59 -3.74 4.90
N PHE A 35 -14.10 -2.90 4.00
CA PHE A 35 -12.84 -3.13 3.29
C PHE A 35 -11.70 -2.55 4.10
N SER A 36 -10.61 -3.30 4.23
CA SER A 36 -9.36 -2.80 4.79
C SER A 36 -8.23 -2.89 3.78
N ASN A 37 -7.29 -1.96 3.86
CA ASN A 37 -6.10 -1.98 3.03
C ASN A 37 -4.91 -1.35 3.75
N GLU A 38 -3.73 -1.75 3.32
CA GLU A 38 -2.45 -1.15 3.67
C GLU A 38 -1.93 -0.36 2.48
N SER A 39 -1.50 0.87 2.71
CA SER A 39 -0.88 1.71 1.68
C SER A 39 0.39 2.36 2.23
N THR A 40 1.47 2.25 1.47
CA THR A 40 2.74 2.88 1.78
C THR A 40 2.91 4.17 0.96
N PHE A 41 3.15 5.28 1.64
CA PHE A 41 3.41 6.59 1.06
C PHE A 41 4.88 6.97 1.25
N HIS A 42 5.49 7.57 0.23
CA HIS A 42 6.83 8.15 0.34
C HIS A 42 6.70 9.62 0.73
N LEU A 43 7.29 10.02 1.87
CA LEU A 43 7.18 11.40 2.38
C LEU A 43 7.94 12.41 1.49
N SER A 44 8.97 11.96 0.78
CA SER A 44 9.59 12.69 -0.32
C SER A 44 9.62 11.84 -1.58
N GLY A 45 9.11 12.39 -2.69
CA GLY A 45 9.23 11.79 -4.02
C GLY A 45 10.66 11.83 -4.59
N HIS A 46 11.62 12.36 -3.82
CA HIS A 46 13.05 12.36 -4.12
C HIS A 46 13.80 11.46 -3.13
N VAL A 47 14.85 10.81 -3.64
CA VAL A 47 15.90 10.20 -2.81
C VAL A 47 16.50 11.29 -1.93
N ASN A 48 16.53 11.06 -0.62
CA ASN A 48 17.08 12.03 0.31
C ASN A 48 18.61 11.90 0.29
N THR A 49 19.28 12.67 -0.57
CA THR A 49 20.76 12.76 -0.62
C THR A 49 21.34 13.70 0.44
N HIS A 50 20.51 14.22 1.35
CA HIS A 50 20.89 15.22 2.34
C HIS A 50 21.17 14.67 3.74
N LEU A 51 21.89 13.55 3.84
CA LEU A 51 22.39 13.09 5.14
C LEU A 51 23.91 12.92 5.07
N LEU A 52 24.59 14.07 5.19
CA LEU A 52 25.98 14.14 5.64
C LEU A 52 26.02 13.66 7.10
N MET A 53 26.08 12.34 7.31
CA MET A 53 26.20 11.76 8.64
C MET A 53 27.70 11.76 8.99
N CYS A 54 28.14 12.73 9.77
CA CYS A 54 29.49 12.75 10.35
C CYS A 54 29.59 11.64 11.41
N ALA A 55 29.76 10.39 10.97
CA ALA A 55 30.10 9.29 11.85
C ALA A 55 31.61 9.32 12.10
N SER A 56 32.01 9.97 13.20
CA SER A 56 33.33 9.85 13.84
C SER A 56 34.55 10.39 13.06
N GLY A 57 35.08 11.52 13.54
CA GLY A 57 36.52 11.81 13.56
C GLY A 57 37.09 12.66 12.43
N ASP A 58 36.72 12.42 11.17
CA ASP A 58 37.36 13.08 10.03
C ASP A 58 36.39 14.01 9.27
N PRO A 59 36.53 15.35 9.37
CA PRO A 59 35.61 16.30 8.72
C PRO A 59 35.72 16.33 7.18
N ASN A 60 36.67 15.61 6.58
CA ASN A 60 36.90 15.56 5.14
C ASN A 60 36.30 14.31 4.47
N GLU A 61 35.77 13.36 5.23
CA GLU A 61 35.19 12.14 4.68
C GLU A 61 33.69 12.34 4.43
N VAL A 62 33.34 12.66 3.18
CA VAL A 62 31.94 12.74 2.74
C VAL A 62 31.49 11.36 2.26
N VAL A 63 30.86 10.59 3.14
CA VAL A 63 30.16 9.36 2.73
C VAL A 63 28.76 9.74 2.26
N GLN A 64 28.50 9.57 0.95
CA GLN A 64 27.14 9.69 0.41
C GLN A 64 26.35 8.42 0.75
N LEU A 65 25.63 8.44 1.87
CA LEU A 65 24.66 7.40 2.18
C LEU A 65 23.34 7.73 1.49
N GLN A 66 23.00 6.97 0.45
CA GLN A 66 21.67 7.01 -0.14
C GLN A 66 20.69 6.35 0.84
N GLN A 67 19.97 7.16 1.61
CA GLN A 67 18.87 6.65 2.43
C GLN A 67 17.56 6.76 1.65
N ASP A 68 16.78 5.67 1.66
CA ASP A 68 15.40 5.71 1.19
C ASP A 68 14.64 6.83 1.90
N SER A 69 13.76 7.53 1.18
CA SER A 69 12.88 8.51 1.82
C SER A 69 12.03 7.83 2.91
N PRO A 70 11.71 8.53 4.01
CA PRO A 70 10.83 7.98 5.03
C PRO A 70 9.55 7.44 4.39
N LYS A 71 9.26 6.17 4.64
CA LYS A 71 8.05 5.48 4.19
C LYS A 71 7.02 5.54 5.31
N LEU A 72 5.89 6.16 5.03
CA LEU A 72 4.74 6.17 5.92
C LEU A 72 3.80 5.05 5.51
N ASN A 73 3.59 4.08 6.39
CA ASN A 73 2.62 3.03 6.15
C ASN A 73 1.30 3.36 6.84
N VAL A 74 0.20 3.28 6.10
CA VAL A 74 -1.14 3.62 6.57
C VAL A 74 -2.03 2.40 6.41
N PHE A 75 -2.64 1.99 7.51
CA PHE A 75 -3.75 1.02 7.51
C PHE A 75 -5.05 1.78 7.58
N TYR A 76 -5.97 1.47 6.67
CA TYR A 76 -7.29 2.06 6.64
C TYR A 76 -8.35 0.98 6.51
N ALA A 77 -9.51 1.20 7.13
CA ALA A 77 -10.70 0.40 6.94
C ALA A 77 -11.91 1.32 6.70
N GLY A 78 -12.74 0.97 5.72
CA GLY A 78 -13.92 1.75 5.34
C GLY A 78 -15.03 0.87 4.78
N GLY A 79 -16.27 1.28 5.02
CA GLY A 79 -17.49 0.65 4.51
C GLY A 79 -18.50 1.71 4.07
N LYS A 80 -19.66 1.29 3.57
CA LYS A 80 -20.73 2.22 3.18
C LYS A 80 -21.20 2.99 4.43
N PHE A 81 -21.21 4.32 4.34
CA PHE A 81 -21.73 5.17 5.41
C PHE A 81 -23.26 5.25 5.29
N MET A 82 -23.96 4.63 6.25
CA MET A 82 -25.40 4.80 6.45
C MET A 82 -25.63 6.10 7.23
N GLY A 83 -25.81 7.21 6.52
CA GLY A 83 -26.25 8.46 7.15
C GLY A 83 -27.68 8.31 7.70
N LEU A 84 -27.93 8.84 8.89
CA LEU A 84 -29.27 9.00 9.49
C LEU A 84 -30.13 10.00 8.72
#